data_AF-A0AA96VN15-F1
#
_entry.id   AF-A0AA96VN15-F1
#
_cell.length_a   1.000
_cell.length_b   1.000
_cell.length_c   1.000
_cell.angle_alpha   90.00
_cell.angle_beta   90.00
_cell.angle_gamma   90.00
#
_symmetry.space_group_name_H-M   'P 1'
#
loop_
_entity.id
_entity.type
_entity.pdbx_description
1 polymer ?
#
loop_
_entity_poly.entity_id
_entity_poly.type
_entity_poly.pdbx_seq_one_letter_code
_entity_poly.pdbx_strand_id
1 'polypeptide(L)'
;MTKYALFSYTTGNIGDEIQSVATSRFLPRIDYFINRDYMNEFQAETDEEIKIIMNGWYSHRPENFPLKNEKIDPLLISMFIDDPVQEQFSTEENRAFFKKYGPVGARSGATKDFLESIGVDSYWSGCLTLTIQPEKNVKKQDFVLAIDLPNAVYDKLARESIYPVIRMSADINHQYMSPSQRMKVAQYYLYLYQSARFVVTTRLHGTLPCLALGTPVLNIQE
;
A
#
# COMPACT_ATOMS: atom_id res chain seq x y z
N MET A 1 19.34 19.39 7.44
CA MET A 1 19.26 18.43 6.33
C MET A 1 17.88 17.81 6.30
N THR A 2 17.19 17.79 5.16
CA THR A 2 15.87 17.15 5.06
C THR A 2 15.91 15.67 5.46
N LYS A 3 14.93 15.24 6.26
CA LYS A 3 14.69 13.89 6.74
C LYS A 3 13.57 13.23 5.94
N TYR A 4 13.51 11.89 5.95
CA TYR A 4 12.53 11.14 5.16
C TYR A 4 11.80 10.12 6.03
N ALA A 5 10.48 10.18 5.99
CA ALA A 5 9.61 9.26 6.70
C ALA A 5 8.95 8.26 5.72
N LEU A 6 8.71 7.06 6.21
CA LEU A 6 7.95 6.03 5.52
C LEU A 6 6.77 5.60 6.39
N PHE A 7 5.63 5.31 5.76
CA PHE A 7 4.52 4.75 6.51
C PHE A 7 4.84 3.35 7.05
N SER A 8 4.41 3.13 8.29
CA SER A 8 4.32 1.83 8.93
C SER A 8 2.87 1.55 9.34
N TYR A 9 2.59 0.31 9.68
CA TYR A 9 1.25 -0.17 9.98
C TYR A 9 1.25 -1.15 11.13
N THR A 10 0.13 -1.23 11.82
CA THR A 10 -0.17 -2.19 12.89
C THR A 10 -1.34 -3.08 12.50
N THR A 11 -1.45 -3.39 11.20
CA THR A 11 -2.51 -4.23 10.61
C THR A 11 -1.94 -5.61 10.26
N GLY A 12 -2.82 -6.60 10.06
CA GLY A 12 -2.40 -7.92 9.58
C GLY A 12 -2.07 -7.96 8.08
N ASN A 13 -2.61 -7.01 7.30
CA ASN A 13 -2.53 -7.06 5.83
C ASN A 13 -1.16 -6.64 5.29
N ILE A 14 -0.40 -7.59 4.75
CA ILE A 14 0.92 -7.35 4.16
C ILE A 14 0.90 -6.41 2.95
N GLY A 15 -0.26 -6.22 2.33
CA GLY A 15 -0.44 -5.28 1.23
C GLY A 15 -0.12 -3.84 1.62
N ASP A 16 -0.26 -3.49 2.89
CA ASP A 16 0.15 -2.18 3.40
C ASP A 16 1.67 -2.03 3.37
N GLU A 17 2.44 -3.03 3.81
CA GLU A 17 3.90 -2.97 3.68
C GLU A 17 4.40 -3.08 2.25
N ILE A 18 3.70 -3.81 1.36
CA ILE A 18 4.05 -3.81 -0.07
C ILE A 18 3.96 -2.40 -0.65
N GLN A 19 2.98 -1.59 -0.22
CA GLN A 19 2.92 -0.17 -0.55
C GLN A 19 4.15 0.58 0.00
N SER A 20 4.55 0.36 1.26
CA SER A 20 5.77 0.96 1.82
C SER A 20 7.05 0.52 1.10
N VAL A 21 7.14 -0.72 0.62
CA VAL A 21 8.26 -1.17 -0.22
C VAL A 21 8.28 -0.39 -1.53
N ALA A 22 7.14 -0.18 -2.19
CA ALA A 22 7.08 0.64 -3.39
C ALA A 22 7.52 2.08 -3.11
N THR A 23 7.01 2.68 -2.04
CA THR A 23 7.31 4.06 -1.63
C THR A 23 8.77 4.26 -1.28
N SER A 24 9.40 3.31 -0.57
CA SER A 24 10.80 3.45 -0.13
C SER A 24 11.80 3.61 -1.27
N ARG A 25 11.47 3.13 -2.48
CA ARG A 25 12.31 3.27 -3.69
C ARG A 25 12.42 4.70 -4.19
N PHE A 26 11.52 5.59 -3.75
CA PHE A 26 11.52 7.02 -4.10
C PHE A 26 12.15 7.89 -3.01
N LEU A 27 12.57 7.29 -1.89
CA LEU A 27 13.21 7.99 -0.78
C LEU A 27 14.73 7.75 -0.81
N PRO A 28 15.57 8.78 -0.58
CA PRO A 28 17.02 8.59 -0.52
C PRO A 28 17.47 7.70 0.65
N ARG A 29 16.70 7.69 1.74
CA ARG A 29 16.86 6.88 2.94
C ARG A 29 15.57 6.90 3.75
N ILE A 30 15.51 6.13 4.82
CA ILE A 30 14.40 6.13 5.78
C ILE A 30 14.98 6.58 7.12
N ASP A 31 14.63 7.79 7.56
CA ASP A 31 15.02 8.33 8.86
C ASP A 31 13.95 8.01 9.93
N TYR A 32 12.67 7.96 9.55
CA TYR A 32 11.54 7.72 10.45
C TYR A 32 10.52 6.73 9.88
N PHE A 33 9.86 6.01 10.77
CA PHE A 33 8.61 5.30 10.49
C PHE A 33 7.46 6.03 11.16
N ILE A 34 6.42 6.36 10.41
CA ILE A 34 5.20 6.99 10.92
C ILE A 34 4.06 6.00 10.75
N ASN A 35 3.38 5.64 11.83
CA ASN A 35 2.22 4.77 11.71
C ASN A 35 1.09 5.55 11.02
N ARG A 36 0.58 5.05 9.89
CA ARG A 36 -0.42 5.77 9.10
C ARG A 36 -1.70 6.02 9.91
N ASP A 37 -2.20 5.03 10.64
CA ASP A 37 -3.43 5.17 11.43
C ASP A 37 -3.23 5.98 12.72
N TYR A 38 -1.98 6.18 13.14
CA TYR A 38 -1.58 6.93 14.35
C TYR A 38 -0.64 8.10 14.03
N MET A 39 -0.77 8.72 12.84
CA MET A 39 0.21 9.67 12.30
C MET A 39 0.44 10.92 13.17
N ASN A 40 -0.61 11.40 13.87
CA ASN A 40 -0.48 12.56 14.76
C ASN A 40 0.13 12.25 16.14
N GLU A 41 0.40 10.98 16.45
CA GLU A 41 1.16 10.61 17.64
C GLU A 41 2.67 10.76 17.43
N PHE A 42 3.12 10.83 16.18
CA PHE A 42 4.53 10.98 15.83
C PHE A 42 5.08 12.34 16.30
N GLN A 43 6.11 12.29 17.13
CA GLN A 43 6.87 13.44 17.58
C GLN A 43 8.22 13.47 16.86
N ALA A 44 8.48 14.58 16.16
CA ALA A 44 9.76 14.77 15.49
C ALA A 44 10.84 15.14 16.52
N GLU A 45 11.90 14.33 16.62
CA GLU A 45 13.07 14.57 17.47
C GLU A 45 14.09 15.54 16.82
N THR A 46 13.67 16.27 15.79
CA THR A 46 14.51 17.14 14.96
C THR A 46 13.73 18.39 14.57
N ASP A 47 14.44 19.49 14.33
CA ASP A 47 13.89 20.72 13.73
C ASP A 47 14.00 20.73 12.21
N GLU A 48 14.54 19.66 11.62
CA GLU A 48 14.62 19.50 10.17
C GLU A 48 13.26 19.16 9.56
N GLU A 49 13.04 19.65 8.34
CA GLU A 49 11.90 19.25 7.49
C GLU A 49 11.92 17.72 7.25
N ILE A 50 10.75 17.10 7.36
CA ILE A 50 10.54 15.66 7.14
C ILE A 50 9.65 15.50 5.91
N LYS A 51 10.13 14.80 4.88
CA LYS A 51 9.32 14.48 3.70
C LYS A 51 8.69 13.11 3.81
N ILE A 52 7.45 12.99 3.38
CA ILE A 52 6.71 11.71 3.35
C ILE A 52 5.86 11.62 2.09
N ILE A 53 5.71 10.40 1.56
CA ILE A 53 4.74 10.11 0.51
C ILE A 53 3.50 9.50 1.18
N MET A 54 2.38 10.22 1.10
CA MET A 54 1.11 9.84 1.73
C MET A 54 0.26 9.02 0.76
N ASN A 55 0.54 7.71 0.69
CA ASN A 55 -0.23 6.75 -0.08
C ASN A 55 -0.93 5.72 0.81
N GLY A 56 -2.02 5.13 0.30
CA GLY A 56 -2.72 4.03 0.99
C GLY A 56 -4.20 4.29 1.22
N TRP A 57 -4.82 3.44 2.03
CA TRP A 57 -6.26 3.43 2.31
C TRP A 57 -6.60 3.93 3.71
N TYR A 58 -7.23 5.10 3.84
CA TYR A 58 -7.30 5.83 5.12
C TYR A 58 -8.55 5.56 6.00
N SER A 59 -9.26 4.44 5.81
CA SER A 59 -10.55 4.23 6.50
C SER A 59 -10.51 3.59 7.88
N HIS A 60 -9.36 3.09 8.37
CA HIS A 60 -9.29 2.48 9.71
C HIS A 60 -9.41 3.49 10.85
N ARG A 61 -8.74 4.64 10.71
CA ARG A 61 -8.69 5.74 11.68
C ARG A 61 -8.81 7.10 10.96
N PRO A 62 -9.91 7.34 10.25
CA PRO A 62 -10.12 8.57 9.48
C PRO A 62 -10.09 9.83 10.36
N GLU A 63 -10.42 9.71 11.66
CA GLU A 63 -10.32 10.80 12.64
C GLU A 63 -8.89 11.32 12.86
N ASN A 64 -7.89 10.56 12.44
CA ASN A 64 -6.49 10.94 12.55
C ASN A 64 -5.94 11.63 11.31
N PHE A 65 -6.79 11.87 10.31
CA PHE A 65 -6.50 12.76 9.20
C PHE A 65 -7.10 14.16 9.50
N PRO A 66 -6.37 15.25 9.21
CA PRO A 66 -5.12 15.32 8.48
C PRO A 66 -3.90 15.21 9.40
N LEU A 67 -2.72 15.21 8.78
CA LEU A 67 -1.45 15.31 9.49
C LEU A 67 -1.28 16.72 10.09
N LYS A 68 -1.00 16.80 11.39
CA LYS A 68 -0.90 18.06 12.16
C LYS A 68 0.52 18.55 12.39
N ASN A 69 1.51 17.67 12.25
CA ASN A 69 2.90 18.03 12.49
C ASN A 69 3.43 18.92 11.36
N GLU A 70 3.67 20.20 11.66
CA GLU A 70 4.10 21.22 10.69
C GLU A 70 5.50 20.98 10.10
N LYS A 71 6.33 20.14 10.74
CA LYS A 71 7.65 19.77 10.21
C LYS A 71 7.55 18.78 9.05
N ILE A 72 6.38 18.19 8.82
CA ILE A 72 6.18 17.20 7.78
C ILE A 72 5.60 17.83 6.51
N ASP A 73 6.32 17.65 5.41
CA ASP A 73 5.95 18.04 4.05
C ASP A 73 5.50 16.78 3.26
N PRO A 74 4.18 16.57 3.09
CA PRO A 74 3.64 15.38 2.44
C PRO A 74 3.44 15.53 0.93
N LEU A 75 3.75 14.48 0.18
CA LEU A 75 3.26 14.27 -1.17
C LEU A 75 1.99 13.40 -1.15
N LEU A 76 0.86 13.98 -1.56
CA LEU A 76 -0.44 13.28 -1.60
C LEU A 76 -0.62 12.52 -2.91
N ILE A 77 -0.42 11.20 -2.91
CA ILE A 77 -0.46 10.37 -4.13
C ILE A 77 -0.92 8.95 -3.84
N SER A 78 -1.60 8.30 -4.78
CA SER A 78 -2.17 6.95 -4.60
C SER A 78 -3.03 6.85 -3.33
N MET A 79 -3.74 7.93 -2.98
CA MET A 79 -4.65 7.96 -1.84
C MET A 79 -5.95 7.25 -2.20
N PHE A 80 -6.47 6.46 -1.27
CA PHE A 80 -7.78 5.81 -1.39
C PHE A 80 -8.63 6.15 -0.18
N ILE A 81 -9.78 6.74 -0.46
CA ILE A 81 -10.79 7.16 0.50
C ILE A 81 -12.06 6.39 0.13
N ASP A 82 -12.53 5.59 1.07
CA ASP A 82 -13.71 4.74 0.90
C ASP A 82 -14.99 5.52 1.24
N ASP A 83 -16.11 5.13 0.65
CA ASP A 83 -17.40 5.82 0.81
C ASP A 83 -17.79 6.07 2.28
N PRO A 84 -17.62 5.11 3.22
CA PRO A 84 -18.04 5.30 4.61
C PRO A 84 -17.31 6.42 5.38
N VAL A 85 -16.14 6.86 4.91
CA VAL A 85 -15.34 7.89 5.59
C VAL A 85 -15.35 9.23 4.86
N GLN A 86 -15.99 9.33 3.69
CA GLN A 86 -15.99 10.54 2.87
C GLN A 86 -16.51 11.78 3.60
N GLU A 87 -17.52 11.65 4.46
CA GLU A 87 -18.03 12.77 5.27
C GLU A 87 -16.94 13.37 6.17
N GLN A 88 -16.15 12.52 6.83
CA GLN A 88 -15.04 12.96 7.70
C GLN A 88 -13.92 13.61 6.88
N PHE A 89 -13.65 13.11 5.67
CA PHE A 89 -12.70 13.74 4.74
C PHE A 89 -13.24 15.04 4.12
N SER A 90 -14.52 15.34 4.30
CA SER A 90 -15.20 16.54 3.81
C SER A 90 -15.30 17.66 4.86
N THR A 91 -14.45 17.67 5.88
CA THR A 91 -14.37 18.81 6.81
C THR A 91 -13.60 19.97 6.18
N GLU A 92 -13.81 21.20 6.68
CA GLU A 92 -13.03 22.36 6.22
C GLU A 92 -11.52 22.18 6.48
N GLU A 93 -11.15 21.56 7.61
CA GLU A 93 -9.75 21.26 7.94
C GLU A 93 -9.12 20.33 6.89
N ASN A 94 -9.83 19.25 6.52
CA ASN A 94 -9.34 18.29 5.53
C ASN A 94 -9.29 18.89 4.12
N ARG A 95 -10.31 19.66 3.72
CA ARG A 95 -10.29 20.42 2.46
C ARG A 95 -9.10 21.38 2.41
N ALA A 96 -8.83 22.12 3.49
CA ALA A 96 -7.72 23.04 3.56
C ALA A 96 -6.36 22.31 3.45
N PHE A 97 -6.22 21.18 4.14
CA PHE A 97 -5.01 20.35 4.05
C PHE A 97 -4.78 19.83 2.63
N PHE A 98 -5.81 19.29 1.98
CA PHE A 98 -5.72 18.81 0.60
C PHE A 98 -5.36 19.92 -0.39
N LYS A 99 -5.94 21.11 -0.24
CA LYS A 99 -5.61 22.27 -1.10
C LYS A 99 -4.18 22.76 -0.88
N LYS A 100 -3.69 22.71 0.37
CA LYS A 100 -2.33 23.13 0.73
C LYS A 100 -1.26 22.26 0.06
N TYR A 101 -1.46 20.94 0.05
CA TYR A 101 -0.46 19.96 -0.43
C TYR A 101 -0.84 19.29 -1.76
N GLY A 102 -1.92 19.76 -2.39
CA GLY A 102 -2.44 19.23 -3.64
C GLY A 102 -1.64 19.68 -4.87
N PRO A 103 -2.00 19.19 -6.07
CA PRO A 103 -3.16 18.33 -6.35
C PRO A 103 -3.00 16.91 -5.77
N VAL A 104 -4.11 16.27 -5.42
CA VAL A 104 -4.11 14.94 -4.79
C VAL A 104 -4.14 13.84 -5.84
N GLY A 105 -3.12 12.97 -5.83
CA GLY A 105 -3.16 11.75 -6.63
C GLY A 105 -4.09 10.71 -6.02
N ALA A 106 -5.20 10.41 -6.68
CA ALA A 106 -6.16 9.38 -6.29
C ALA A 106 -5.74 7.99 -6.79
N ARG A 107 -5.98 6.95 -5.99
CA ARG A 107 -5.72 5.55 -6.34
C ARG A 107 -6.78 4.98 -7.29
N SER A 108 -8.03 5.46 -7.17
CA SER A 108 -9.19 5.03 -7.95
C SER A 108 -9.93 6.24 -8.54
N GLY A 109 -10.77 5.98 -9.56
CA GLY A 109 -11.69 6.98 -10.11
C GLY A 109 -12.67 7.51 -9.05
N ALA A 110 -13.25 6.63 -8.23
CA ALA A 110 -14.16 7.04 -7.15
C ALA A 110 -13.50 8.01 -6.15
N THR A 111 -12.26 7.76 -5.72
CA THR A 111 -11.56 8.70 -4.83
C THR A 111 -11.26 10.03 -5.54
N LYS A 112 -10.91 10.03 -6.83
CA LYS A 112 -10.72 11.26 -7.62
C LYS A 112 -12.02 12.07 -7.64
N ASP A 113 -13.12 11.44 -8.04
CA ASP A 113 -14.41 12.10 -8.21
C ASP A 113 -14.94 12.63 -6.86
N PHE A 114 -14.73 11.88 -5.77
CA PHE A 114 -15.00 12.35 -4.42
C PHE A 114 -14.21 13.63 -4.08
N LEU A 115 -12.89 13.64 -4.27
CA LEU A 115 -12.05 14.80 -3.97
C LEU A 115 -12.48 16.02 -4.79
N GLU A 116 -12.77 15.84 -6.08
CA GLU A 116 -13.27 16.92 -6.94
C GLU A 116 -14.64 17.44 -6.46
N SER A 117 -15.53 16.56 -6.00
CA SER A 117 -16.86 16.94 -5.49
C SER A 117 -16.81 17.85 -4.26
N ILE A 118 -15.73 17.77 -3.46
CA ILE A 118 -15.47 18.65 -2.31
C ILE A 118 -14.56 19.83 -2.64
N GLY A 119 -14.31 20.08 -3.93
CA GLY A 119 -13.52 21.22 -4.42
C GLY A 119 -12.01 21.06 -4.20
N VAL A 120 -11.49 19.84 -4.21
CA VAL A 120 -10.05 19.51 -4.15
C VAL A 120 -9.59 19.05 -5.53
N ASP A 121 -8.54 19.67 -6.07
CA ASP A 121 -7.92 19.24 -7.33
C ASP A 121 -7.34 17.83 -7.20
N SER A 122 -7.75 16.92 -8.08
CA SER A 122 -7.31 15.53 -8.06
C SER A 122 -7.08 14.97 -9.46
N TYR A 123 -6.22 13.94 -9.54
CA TYR A 123 -5.98 13.19 -10.76
C TYR A 123 -5.81 11.70 -10.46
N TRP A 124 -6.04 10.85 -11.45
CA TRP A 124 -5.87 9.41 -11.28
C TRP A 124 -4.40 9.03 -11.35
N SER A 125 -3.80 8.76 -10.19
CA SER A 125 -2.39 8.35 -10.05
C SER A 125 -2.18 6.83 -10.05
N GLY A 126 -3.23 6.05 -9.78
CA GLY A 126 -3.15 4.60 -9.64
C GLY A 126 -2.49 4.18 -8.30
N CYS A 127 -2.30 2.87 -8.11
CA CYS A 127 -1.62 2.36 -6.92
C CYS A 127 -0.11 2.44 -7.07
N LEU A 128 0.61 2.98 -6.07
CA LEU A 128 2.08 3.00 -6.09
C LEU A 128 2.72 1.63 -6.26
N THR A 129 2.05 0.54 -5.89
CA THR A 129 2.60 -0.81 -6.11
C THR A 129 2.82 -1.17 -7.59
N LEU A 130 2.19 -0.45 -8.52
CA LEU A 130 2.45 -0.58 -9.95
C LEU A 130 3.84 -0.06 -10.37
N THR A 131 4.53 0.70 -9.52
CA THR A 131 5.89 1.19 -9.79
C THR A 131 6.98 0.22 -9.37
N ILE A 132 6.63 -0.90 -8.73
CA ILE A 132 7.58 -1.93 -8.32
C ILE A 132 8.30 -2.47 -9.56
N GLN A 133 9.62 -2.58 -9.47
CA GLN A 133 10.45 -3.09 -10.57
C GLN A 133 10.89 -4.52 -10.27
N PRO A 134 10.99 -5.38 -11.30
CA PRO A 134 11.51 -6.72 -11.14
C PRO A 134 12.99 -6.72 -10.75
N GLU A 135 13.35 -7.58 -9.80
CA GLU A 135 14.73 -7.84 -9.41
C GLU A 135 15.42 -8.73 -10.45
N LYS A 136 16.57 -8.29 -11.00
CA LYS A 136 17.25 -8.96 -12.13
C LYS A 136 17.61 -10.43 -11.87
N ASN A 137 17.87 -10.77 -10.61
CA ASN A 137 18.37 -12.10 -10.22
C ASN A 137 17.26 -13.06 -9.81
N VAL A 138 15.99 -12.63 -9.80
CA VAL A 138 14.86 -13.49 -9.43
C VAL A 138 14.30 -14.16 -10.68
N LYS A 139 14.55 -15.46 -10.80
CA LYS A 139 14.07 -16.29 -11.91
C LYS A 139 12.68 -16.86 -11.59
N LYS A 140 11.88 -17.03 -12.65
CA LYS A 140 10.63 -17.79 -12.59
C LYS A 140 10.91 -19.24 -12.19
N GLN A 141 10.02 -19.79 -11.38
CA GLN A 141 10.01 -21.13 -10.85
C GLN A 141 8.66 -21.77 -11.15
N ASP A 142 8.63 -23.10 -11.22
CA ASP A 142 7.46 -23.87 -11.60
C ASP A 142 6.53 -24.12 -10.38
N PHE A 143 5.96 -23.05 -9.84
CA PHE A 143 4.91 -23.12 -8.82
C PHE A 143 3.84 -22.02 -9.03
N VAL A 144 2.63 -22.28 -8.53
CA VAL A 144 1.51 -21.34 -8.50
C VAL A 144 1.32 -20.84 -7.08
N LEU A 145 1.11 -19.54 -6.90
CA LEU A 145 0.68 -18.98 -5.62
C LEU A 145 -0.84 -18.83 -5.59
N ALA A 146 -1.46 -19.37 -4.56
CA ALA A 146 -2.87 -19.18 -4.23
C ALA A 146 -2.98 -18.30 -2.98
N ILE A 147 -3.39 -17.04 -3.14
CA ILE A 147 -3.40 -16.04 -2.07
C ILE A 147 -4.84 -15.70 -1.70
N ASP A 148 -5.24 -16.06 -0.47
CA ASP A 148 -6.58 -15.81 0.09
C ASP A 148 -7.75 -16.30 -0.80
N LEU A 149 -7.56 -17.46 -1.45
CA LEU A 149 -8.63 -18.08 -2.22
C LEU A 149 -9.65 -18.79 -1.31
N PRO A 150 -10.95 -18.74 -1.64
CA PRO A 150 -11.95 -19.62 -1.04
C PRO A 150 -11.55 -21.09 -1.21
N ASN A 151 -11.88 -21.93 -0.21
CA ASN A 151 -11.47 -23.34 -0.19
C ASN A 151 -11.82 -24.08 -1.48
N ALA A 152 -13.05 -23.93 -1.97
CA ALA A 152 -13.49 -24.60 -3.20
C ALA A 152 -12.66 -24.19 -4.44
N VAL A 153 -12.25 -22.93 -4.52
CA VAL A 153 -11.41 -22.41 -5.61
C VAL A 153 -9.99 -22.95 -5.48
N TYR A 154 -9.42 -22.93 -4.27
CA TYR A 154 -8.11 -23.52 -3.98
C TYR A 154 -8.08 -25.01 -4.32
N ASP A 155 -9.06 -25.80 -3.87
CA ASP A 155 -9.11 -27.24 -4.08
C ASP A 155 -9.21 -27.58 -5.56
N LYS A 156 -9.96 -26.79 -6.33
CA LYS A 156 -10.01 -26.91 -7.79
C LYS A 156 -8.66 -26.60 -8.42
N LEU A 157 -8.05 -25.46 -8.06
CA LEU A 157 -6.75 -25.06 -8.58
C LEU A 157 -5.66 -26.09 -8.27
N ALA A 158 -5.61 -26.60 -7.04
CA ALA A 158 -4.65 -27.61 -6.61
C ALA A 158 -4.84 -28.95 -7.33
N ARG A 159 -6.07 -29.34 -7.64
CA ARG A 159 -6.38 -30.57 -8.39
C ARG A 159 -6.06 -30.47 -9.88
N GLU A 160 -6.26 -29.30 -10.48
CA GLU A 160 -6.15 -29.10 -11.94
C GLU A 160 -4.78 -28.55 -12.39
N SER A 161 -3.99 -27.97 -11.46
CA SER A 161 -2.66 -27.44 -11.76
C SER A 161 -1.65 -28.56 -12.02
N ILE A 162 -0.89 -28.42 -13.11
CA ILE A 162 0.29 -29.26 -13.41
C ILE A 162 1.54 -28.86 -12.60
N TYR A 163 1.48 -27.74 -11.88
CA TYR A 163 2.54 -27.22 -11.02
C TYR A 163 2.13 -27.29 -9.54
N PRO A 164 3.08 -27.45 -8.59
CA PRO A 164 2.82 -27.27 -7.17
C PRO A 164 2.06 -25.97 -6.87
N VAL A 165 0.99 -26.07 -6.09
CA VAL A 165 0.21 -24.91 -5.63
C VAL A 165 0.55 -24.63 -4.18
N ILE A 166 1.08 -23.43 -3.92
CA ILE A 166 1.43 -22.96 -2.59
C ILE A 166 0.32 -22.02 -2.11
N ARG A 167 -0.34 -22.40 -1.02
CA ARG A 167 -1.34 -21.56 -0.37
C ARG A 167 -0.67 -20.56 0.57
N MET A 168 -1.08 -19.31 0.49
CA MET A 168 -0.63 -18.24 1.39
C MET A 168 -1.78 -17.29 1.74
N SER A 169 -1.57 -16.53 2.81
CA SER A 169 -2.49 -15.51 3.30
C SER A 169 -1.83 -14.14 3.18
N ALA A 170 -2.56 -13.10 2.76
CA ALA A 170 -2.07 -11.74 2.88
C ALA A 170 -2.14 -11.21 4.33
N ASP A 171 -2.95 -11.85 5.19
CA ASP A 171 -2.99 -11.59 6.61
C ASP A 171 -1.86 -12.35 7.33
N ILE A 172 -0.97 -11.60 7.98
CA ILE A 172 0.19 -12.09 8.73
C ILE A 172 0.08 -11.74 10.21
N ASN A 173 0.64 -12.61 11.07
CA ASN A 173 0.79 -12.26 12.47
C ASN A 173 1.83 -11.12 12.61
N HIS A 174 1.37 -9.98 13.10
CA HIS A 174 2.15 -8.75 13.18
C HIS A 174 2.52 -8.32 14.60
N GLN A 175 1.95 -8.96 15.62
CA GLN A 175 1.96 -8.47 17.01
C GLN A 175 3.37 -8.25 17.58
N TYR A 176 4.36 -8.95 17.04
CA TYR A 176 5.76 -8.91 17.51
C TYR A 176 6.75 -8.47 16.43
N MET A 177 6.27 -7.83 15.36
CA MET A 177 7.11 -7.38 14.26
C MET A 177 7.30 -5.86 14.28
N SER A 178 8.55 -5.42 14.39
CA SER A 178 8.94 -4.04 14.09
C SER A 178 8.63 -3.67 12.64
N PRO A 179 8.48 -2.37 12.31
CA PRO A 179 8.30 -1.93 10.92
C PRO A 179 9.35 -2.50 9.95
N SER A 180 10.62 -2.54 10.37
CA SER A 180 11.71 -3.13 9.58
C SER A 180 11.55 -4.63 9.35
N GLN A 181 11.02 -5.39 10.32
CA GLN A 181 10.72 -6.81 10.13
C GLN A 181 9.55 -7.01 9.15
N ARG A 182 8.48 -6.21 9.26
CA ARG A 182 7.34 -6.28 8.34
C ARG A 182 7.74 -5.94 6.91
N MET A 183 8.61 -4.94 6.72
CA MET A 183 9.20 -4.60 5.42
C MET A 183 9.97 -5.78 4.80
N LYS A 184 10.74 -6.53 5.59
CA LYS A 184 11.43 -7.74 5.12
C LYS A 184 10.45 -8.83 4.70
N VAL A 185 9.34 -9.01 5.43
CA VAL A 185 8.28 -9.94 5.04
C VAL A 185 7.65 -9.50 3.72
N ALA A 186 7.34 -8.22 3.54
CA ALA A 186 6.79 -7.72 2.27
C ALA A 186 7.75 -7.91 1.09
N GLN A 187 9.05 -7.68 1.29
CA GLN A 187 10.07 -7.98 0.29
C GLN A 187 10.11 -9.48 -0.06
N TYR A 188 9.91 -10.36 0.93
CA TYR A 188 9.81 -11.80 0.70
C TYR A 188 8.54 -12.17 -0.09
N TYR A 189 7.40 -11.53 0.18
CA TYR A 189 6.20 -11.70 -0.63
C TYR A 189 6.43 -11.27 -2.08
N LEU A 190 7.07 -10.11 -2.31
CA LEU A 190 7.42 -9.66 -3.66
C LEU A 190 8.39 -10.61 -4.38
N TYR A 191 9.35 -11.20 -3.66
CA TYR A 191 10.20 -12.25 -4.19
C TYR A 191 9.39 -13.48 -4.61
N LEU A 192 8.44 -13.94 -3.79
CA LEU A 192 7.55 -15.05 -4.13
C LEU A 192 6.67 -14.70 -5.33
N TYR A 193 6.09 -13.50 -5.37
CA TYR A 193 5.27 -13.03 -6.48
C TYR A 193 6.08 -13.00 -7.78
N GLN A 194 7.30 -12.48 -7.75
CA GLN A 194 8.15 -12.42 -8.94
C GLN A 194 8.65 -13.80 -9.37
N SER A 195 8.98 -14.70 -8.43
CA SER A 195 9.46 -16.04 -8.76
C SER A 195 8.36 -17.01 -9.17
N ALA A 196 7.09 -16.77 -8.81
CA ALA A 196 5.98 -17.63 -9.19
C ALA A 196 5.78 -17.71 -10.72
N ARG A 197 5.39 -18.90 -11.20
CA ARG A 197 4.93 -19.11 -12.57
C ARG A 197 3.65 -18.33 -12.84
N PHE A 198 2.76 -18.34 -11.85
CA PHE A 198 1.43 -17.74 -11.90
C PHE A 198 0.93 -17.44 -10.48
N VAL A 199 0.13 -16.39 -10.33
CA VAL A 199 -0.54 -16.04 -9.07
C VAL A 199 -2.05 -16.06 -9.28
N VAL A 200 -2.79 -16.64 -8.34
CA VAL A 200 -4.26 -16.58 -8.27
C VAL A 200 -4.63 -15.99 -6.92
N THR A 201 -5.39 -14.90 -6.93
CA THR A 201 -5.68 -14.16 -5.70
C THR A 201 -7.00 -13.40 -5.73
N THR A 202 -7.59 -13.16 -4.57
CA THR A 202 -8.69 -12.20 -4.36
C THR A 202 -8.17 -10.80 -3.96
N ARG A 203 -6.87 -10.65 -3.71
CA ARG A 203 -6.29 -9.44 -3.12
C ARG A 203 -5.74 -8.47 -4.17
N LEU A 204 -6.11 -7.20 -4.02
CA LEU A 204 -5.58 -6.11 -4.85
C LEU A 204 -4.05 -6.04 -4.80
N HIS A 205 -3.45 -6.08 -3.61
CA HIS A 205 -1.99 -6.06 -3.41
C HIS A 205 -1.32 -7.43 -3.63
N GLY A 206 -2.06 -8.47 -4.03
CA GLY A 206 -1.49 -9.64 -4.71
C GLY A 206 -1.47 -9.43 -6.23
N THR A 207 -2.45 -8.70 -6.77
CA THR A 207 -2.66 -8.51 -8.21
C THR A 207 -1.74 -7.44 -8.80
N LEU A 208 -1.80 -6.21 -8.28
CA LEU A 208 -1.09 -5.07 -8.87
C LEU A 208 0.44 -5.21 -8.85
N PRO A 209 1.08 -5.68 -7.76
CA PRO A 209 2.51 -5.95 -7.79
C PRO A 209 2.88 -7.04 -8.79
N CYS A 210 2.06 -8.08 -8.97
CA CYS A 210 2.32 -9.12 -9.96
C CYS A 210 2.33 -8.54 -11.39
N LEU A 211 1.40 -7.65 -11.70
CA LEU A 211 1.40 -6.93 -12.98
C LEU A 211 2.70 -6.15 -13.19
N ALA A 212 3.13 -5.40 -12.17
CA ALA A 212 4.38 -4.62 -12.21
C ALA A 212 5.63 -5.49 -12.38
N LEU A 213 5.64 -6.66 -11.73
CA LEU A 213 6.73 -7.64 -11.77
C LEU A 213 6.72 -8.51 -13.04
N GLY A 214 5.73 -8.37 -13.92
CA GLY A 214 5.57 -9.23 -15.10
C GLY A 214 5.23 -10.69 -14.75
N THR A 215 4.61 -10.92 -13.58
CA THR A 215 4.08 -12.23 -13.21
C THR A 215 2.64 -12.37 -13.70
N PRO A 216 2.33 -13.39 -14.52
CA PRO A 216 0.96 -13.71 -14.88
C PRO A 216 0.10 -13.87 -13.60
N VAL A 217 -1.04 -13.18 -13.55
CA VAL A 217 -1.92 -13.17 -12.38
C VAL A 217 -3.38 -13.24 -12.79
N LEU A 218 -4.16 -14.03 -12.06
CA LEU A 218 -5.62 -14.06 -12.14
C LEU A 218 -6.20 -13.53 -10.83
N ASN A 219 -6.89 -12.39 -10.95
CA ASN A 219 -7.69 -11.86 -9.86
C ASN A 219 -9.08 -12.51 -9.90
N ILE A 220 -9.49 -13.10 -8.77
CA ILE A 220 -10.84 -13.63 -8.58
C ILE A 220 -11.63 -12.59 -7.80
N GLN A 221 -12.74 -12.12 -8.36
CA GLN A 221 -13.71 -11.35 -7.60
C GLN A 221 -14.53 -12.31 -6.74
N GLU A 222 -14.68 -11.97 -5.46
CA GLU A 222 -15.65 -12.61 -4.56
C GLU A 222 -17.07 -12.09 -4.83
#